data_AF-A0AA41EP90-F1
#
_entry.id   AF-A0AA41EP90-F1
#
_cell.length_a   1.000
_cell.length_b   1.000
_cell.length_c   1.000
_cell.angle_alpha   90.00
_cell.angle_beta   90.00
_cell.angle_gamma   90.00
#
_symmetry.space_group_name_H-M   'P 1'
#
loop_
_entity.id
_entity.type
_entity.pdbx_description
1 polymer ?
#
loop_
_entity_poly.entity_id
_entity_poly.type
_entity_poly.pdbx_seq_one_letter_code
_entity_poly.pdbx_strand_id
1 'polypeptide(L)'
;MKTKGKLALLFVASFVGLINTSVASASYFNTYKNNGTKTIHKIYSSKKKYILNKTLTMDTKYKLKIRNIYIYQVPKNRSNYKTWMKVTGMAYNNSKQGSFRFGAVNNIGLTNNSLAGLADTATPFYFSFSTSKSPKMLSTIVGKAANTNTSHYLGANHSENFELLFHSKSSVKKIGKANFFIGTFFNNTPSQGGIGEFRRGQIAINFK
;
A
#
# COMPACT_ATOMS: atom_id res chain seq x y z
N MET A 1 79.02 15.18 39.31
CA MET A 1 77.65 14.74 39.69
C MET A 1 76.81 14.62 38.42
N LYS A 2 76.13 13.48 38.26
CA LYS A 2 75.14 13.21 37.20
C LYS A 2 73.90 14.08 37.41
N THR A 3 73.25 14.55 36.35
CA THR A 3 71.86 14.16 35.98
C THR A 3 71.44 14.70 34.63
N LYS A 4 70.82 13.81 33.85
CA LYS A 4 70.18 14.01 32.54
C LYS A 4 68.75 14.54 32.73
N GLY A 5 68.26 15.36 31.81
CA GLY A 5 66.81 15.66 31.64
C GLY A 5 66.57 16.23 30.24
N LYS A 6 66.50 15.38 29.20
CA LYS A 6 65.28 14.94 28.48
C LYS A 6 64.45 16.08 27.86
N LEU A 7 64.62 16.20 26.55
CA LEU A 7 63.70 16.75 25.55
C LEU A 7 62.22 16.43 25.89
N ALA A 8 61.37 17.44 25.94
CA ALA A 8 59.92 17.29 25.84
C ALA A 8 59.48 17.80 24.47
N LEU A 9 59.22 16.85 23.57
CA LEU A 9 58.66 17.06 22.25
C LEU A 9 57.18 17.49 22.42
N LEU A 10 56.85 18.69 21.94
CA LEU A 10 55.48 19.20 21.94
C LEU A 10 54.67 18.40 20.88
N PHE A 11 53.84 17.46 21.32
CA PHE A 11 52.88 16.81 20.42
C PHE A 11 51.75 17.80 20.10
N VAL A 12 51.79 18.37 18.90
CA VAL A 12 50.60 18.99 18.30
C VAL A 12 49.66 17.86 17.94
N ALA A 13 48.66 17.61 18.77
CA ALA A 13 47.54 16.75 18.42
C ALA A 13 46.75 17.44 17.30
N SER A 14 47.05 17.06 16.06
CA SER A 14 46.21 17.35 14.91
C SER A 14 44.85 16.68 15.14
N PHE A 15 43.86 17.47 15.54
CA PHE A 15 42.47 17.07 15.42
C PHE A 15 42.15 16.92 13.93
N VAL A 16 42.42 15.74 13.38
CA VAL A 16 41.78 15.30 12.15
C VAL A 16 40.32 15.16 12.50
N GLY A 17 39.55 16.22 12.24
CA GLY A 17 38.11 16.20 12.35
C GLY A 17 37.59 15.05 11.50
N LEU A 18 37.17 13.97 12.17
CA LEU A 18 36.38 12.93 11.54
C LEU A 18 35.13 13.61 10.99
N ILE A 19 35.13 13.85 9.69
CA ILE A 19 33.91 14.15 8.95
C ILE A 19 33.12 12.85 8.94
N ASN A 20 32.39 12.59 10.02
CA ASN A 20 31.31 11.62 10.03
C ASN A 20 30.23 12.16 9.09
N THR A 21 30.46 12.02 7.78
CA THR A 21 29.39 12.05 6.78
C THR A 21 28.55 10.82 7.02
N SER A 22 27.69 10.88 8.04
CA SER A 22 26.55 9.99 8.11
C SER A 22 25.75 10.25 6.84
N VAL A 23 25.92 9.39 5.84
CA VAL A 23 25.12 9.44 4.63
C VAL A 23 23.70 9.16 5.10
N ALA A 24 22.89 10.22 5.22
CA ALA A 24 21.54 10.10 5.73
C ALA A 24 20.80 9.03 4.89
N SER A 25 20.48 7.90 5.52
CA SER A 25 19.82 6.80 4.84
C SER A 25 18.49 7.32 4.26
N ALA A 26 18.39 7.33 2.94
CA ALA A 26 17.21 7.86 2.26
C ALA A 26 15.99 7.04 2.67
N SER A 27 15.00 7.70 3.26
CA SER A 27 13.76 7.02 3.65
C SER A 27 12.97 6.61 2.42
N TYR A 28 12.53 5.34 2.37
CA TYR A 28 11.80 4.78 1.23
C TYR A 28 10.52 4.06 1.64
N PHE A 29 9.60 3.92 0.69
CA PHE A 29 8.45 3.03 0.78
C PHE A 29 8.38 2.11 -0.43
N ASN A 30 7.77 0.95 -0.25
CA ASN A 30 7.63 -0.03 -1.33
C ASN A 30 6.43 0.33 -2.22
N THR A 31 6.68 0.31 -3.52
CA THR A 31 5.69 0.17 -4.59
C THR A 31 5.95 -1.13 -5.32
N TYR A 32 5.04 -1.51 -6.21
CA TYR A 32 5.07 -2.83 -6.82
C TYR A 32 5.04 -2.77 -8.35
N LYS A 33 5.49 -3.84 -8.99
CA LYS A 33 5.32 -4.12 -10.42
C LYS A 33 5.02 -5.60 -10.61
N ASN A 34 4.56 -5.97 -11.81
CA ASN A 34 4.32 -7.36 -12.20
C ASN A 34 3.42 -8.09 -11.17
N ASN A 35 2.26 -7.50 -10.87
CA ASN A 35 1.27 -8.04 -9.93
C ASN A 35 1.82 -8.30 -8.51
N GLY A 36 2.75 -7.46 -8.04
CA GLY A 36 3.29 -7.58 -6.68
C GLY A 36 4.53 -8.46 -6.56
N THR A 37 4.99 -9.09 -7.64
CA THR A 37 6.20 -9.94 -7.64
C THR A 37 7.49 -9.14 -7.59
N LYS A 38 7.52 -7.95 -8.18
CA LYS A 38 8.67 -7.04 -8.13
C LYS A 38 8.41 -5.90 -7.16
N THR A 39 9.29 -5.74 -6.18
CA THR A 39 9.28 -4.61 -5.24
C THR A 39 10.17 -3.48 -5.75
N ILE A 40 9.71 -2.24 -5.62
CA ILE A 40 10.45 -1.04 -6.01
C ILE A 40 10.44 -0.07 -4.83
N HIS A 41 11.62 0.34 -4.40
CA HIS A 41 11.79 1.32 -3.34
C HIS A 41 11.66 2.73 -3.90
N LYS A 42 10.73 3.51 -3.37
CA LYS A 42 10.52 4.91 -3.73
C LYS A 42 10.87 5.80 -2.56
N ILE A 43 11.83 6.70 -2.78
CA ILE A 43 12.30 7.66 -1.77
C ILE A 43 11.19 8.69 -1.51
N TYR A 44 10.99 9.05 -0.26
CA TYR A 44 10.05 10.10 0.16
C TYR A 44 10.77 11.18 0.97
N SER A 45 10.24 12.41 0.93
CA SER A 45 10.72 13.54 1.75
C SER A 45 10.01 13.63 3.09
N SER A 46 8.74 13.21 3.17
CA SER A 46 8.02 13.10 4.44
C SER A 46 6.98 11.99 4.42
N LYS A 47 6.63 11.49 5.61
CA LYS A 47 5.62 10.46 5.83
C LYS A 47 4.71 10.86 6.98
N LYS A 48 3.39 10.78 6.79
CA LYS A 48 2.40 10.79 7.86
C LYS A 48 1.72 9.41 7.94
N LYS A 49 1.58 8.87 9.16
CA LYS A 49 0.93 7.58 9.44
C LYS A 49 -0.38 7.83 10.17
N TYR A 50 -1.43 7.15 9.75
CA TYR A 50 -2.74 7.13 10.38
C TYR A 50 -3.08 5.69 10.75
N ILE A 51 -3.30 5.43 12.04
CA ILE A 51 -3.71 4.11 12.54
C ILE A 51 -5.24 4.12 12.59
N LEU A 52 -5.87 3.18 11.90
CA LEU A 52 -7.34 3.11 11.79
C LEU A 52 -7.91 1.90 12.53
N ASN A 53 -7.33 0.72 12.30
CA ASN A 53 -7.82 -0.56 12.84
C ASN A 53 -9.32 -0.78 12.67
N LYS A 54 -9.86 -0.42 11.50
CA LYS A 54 -11.29 -0.56 11.21
C LYS A 54 -11.55 -1.79 10.34
N THR A 55 -12.70 -2.44 10.54
CA THR A 55 -13.10 -3.61 9.78
C THR A 55 -14.29 -3.28 8.88
N LEU A 56 -14.17 -3.61 7.60
CA LEU A 56 -15.26 -3.66 6.64
C LEU A 56 -15.73 -5.11 6.53
N THR A 57 -16.98 -5.36 6.89
CA THR A 57 -17.63 -6.66 6.72
C THR A 57 -18.42 -6.60 5.41
N MET A 58 -17.94 -7.31 4.37
CA MET A 58 -18.61 -7.35 3.06
C MET A 58 -19.79 -8.33 3.08
N ASP A 59 -19.62 -9.41 3.83
CA ASP A 59 -20.62 -10.40 4.23
C ASP A 59 -20.15 -10.98 5.58
N THR A 60 -21.01 -11.69 6.29
CA THR A 60 -20.73 -12.43 7.52
C THR A 60 -19.39 -13.18 7.51
N LYS A 61 -18.99 -13.71 6.34
CA LYS A 61 -17.78 -14.51 6.12
C LYS A 61 -16.59 -13.74 5.54
N TYR A 62 -16.81 -12.62 4.84
CA TYR A 62 -15.76 -11.90 4.11
C TYR A 62 -15.47 -10.54 4.76
N LYS A 63 -14.24 -10.35 5.24
CA LYS A 63 -13.85 -9.17 6.03
C LYS A 63 -12.57 -8.54 5.51
N LEU A 64 -12.48 -7.22 5.57
CA LEU A 64 -11.25 -6.46 5.36
C LEU A 64 -10.94 -5.63 6.60
N LYS A 65 -9.81 -5.90 7.26
CA LYS A 65 -9.28 -5.06 8.33
C LYS A 65 -8.31 -4.04 7.76
N ILE A 66 -8.72 -2.77 7.73
CA ILE A 66 -7.87 -1.64 7.38
C ILE A 66 -7.06 -1.25 8.61
N ARG A 67 -5.74 -1.43 8.57
CA ARG A 67 -4.85 -1.20 9.71
C ARG A 67 -4.30 0.22 9.70
N ASN A 68 -3.62 0.58 8.62
CA ASN A 68 -2.92 1.86 8.53
C ASN A 68 -3.14 2.52 7.18
N ILE A 69 -3.08 3.85 7.18
CA ILE A 69 -2.87 4.64 5.98
C ILE A 69 -1.59 5.46 6.15
N TYR A 70 -0.75 5.44 5.13
CA TYR A 70 0.46 6.25 5.07
C TYR A 70 0.33 7.26 3.93
N ILE A 71 0.70 8.51 4.19
CA ILE A 71 0.78 9.57 3.18
C ILE A 71 2.25 9.96 3.04
N TYR A 72 2.80 9.82 1.84
CA TYR A 72 4.18 10.12 1.52
C TYR A 72 4.26 11.31 0.57
N GLN A 73 5.08 12.31 0.91
CA GLN A 73 5.48 13.33 -0.05
C GLN A 73 6.72 12.85 -0.79
N VAL A 74 6.73 12.96 -2.12
CA VAL A 74 7.81 12.45 -2.96
C VAL A 74 8.39 13.60 -3.78
N PRO A 75 9.72 13.79 -3.78
CA PRO A 75 10.38 14.81 -4.60
C PRO A 75 10.08 14.66 -6.10
N LYS A 76 9.91 15.79 -6.80
CA LYS A 76 9.57 15.83 -8.25
C LYS A 76 10.60 15.10 -9.11
N ASN A 77 11.88 15.19 -8.77
CA ASN A 77 12.97 14.48 -9.47
C ASN A 77 12.97 12.95 -9.25
N ARG A 78 12.11 12.42 -8.37
CA ARG A 78 12.00 10.98 -8.07
C ARG A 78 10.65 10.39 -8.49
N SER A 79 9.69 11.20 -8.94
CA SER A 79 8.32 10.76 -9.20
C SER A 79 7.51 11.81 -9.97
N ASN A 80 6.73 11.36 -10.95
CA ASN A 80 5.69 12.18 -11.60
C ASN A 80 4.52 12.52 -10.66
N TYR A 81 4.39 11.79 -9.54
CA TYR A 81 3.40 12.02 -8.50
C TYR A 81 4.06 12.58 -7.26
N LYS A 82 3.55 13.73 -6.79
CA LYS A 82 4.07 14.46 -5.62
C LYS A 82 3.61 13.85 -4.30
N THR A 83 2.47 13.18 -4.28
CA THR A 83 1.98 12.49 -3.08
C THR A 83 1.56 11.06 -3.41
N TRP A 84 1.97 10.13 -2.56
CA TRP A 84 1.53 8.74 -2.57
C TRP A 84 0.79 8.43 -1.28
N MET A 85 -0.28 7.64 -1.39
CA MET A 85 -0.98 7.08 -0.25
C MET A 85 -0.89 5.55 -0.30
N LYS A 86 -0.57 4.93 0.83
CA LYS A 86 -0.57 3.47 1.01
C LYS A 86 -1.58 3.10 2.07
N VAL A 87 -2.58 2.31 1.70
CA VAL A 87 -3.53 1.69 2.61
C VAL A 87 -3.08 0.26 2.87
N THR A 88 -2.82 -0.10 4.13
CA THR A 88 -2.42 -1.46 4.51
C THR A 88 -3.47 -2.13 5.36
N GLY A 89 -3.63 -3.43 5.18
CA GLY A 89 -4.62 -4.19 5.91
C GLY A 89 -4.44 -5.69 5.75
N MET A 90 -5.44 -6.41 6.25
CA MET A 90 -5.58 -7.85 6.07
C MET A 90 -6.99 -8.16 5.60
N ALA A 91 -7.09 -8.98 4.57
CA ALA A 91 -8.34 -9.55 4.13
C ALA A 91 -8.53 -10.95 4.71
N TYR A 92 -9.78 -11.31 4.96
CA TYR A 92 -10.18 -12.58 5.55
C TYR A 92 -11.30 -13.18 4.74
N ASN A 93 -11.11 -14.43 4.35
CA ASN A 93 -12.15 -15.30 3.88
C ASN A 93 -12.39 -16.35 4.97
N ASN A 94 -13.41 -16.12 5.81
CA ASN A 94 -13.79 -17.04 6.89
C ASN A 94 -14.92 -17.99 6.46
N SER A 95 -15.17 -18.12 5.16
CA SER A 95 -16.15 -19.08 4.66
C SER A 95 -15.56 -20.49 4.70
N LYS A 96 -16.44 -21.50 4.80
CA LYS A 96 -16.05 -22.92 4.64
C LYS A 96 -15.73 -23.28 3.19
N GLN A 97 -16.22 -22.51 2.22
CA GLN A 97 -16.05 -22.74 0.79
C GLN A 97 -16.14 -21.42 0.00
N GLY A 98 -15.59 -21.41 -1.21
CA GLY A 98 -15.68 -20.26 -2.11
C GLY A 98 -14.44 -19.36 -2.12
N SER A 99 -14.56 -18.22 -2.78
CA SER A 99 -13.45 -17.34 -3.12
C SER A 99 -13.75 -15.87 -2.82
N PHE A 100 -12.73 -15.11 -2.48
CA PHE A 100 -12.82 -13.69 -2.17
C PHE A 100 -11.69 -12.92 -2.84
N ARG A 101 -12.02 -11.83 -3.54
CA ARG A 101 -11.01 -11.02 -4.25
C ARG A 101 -11.43 -9.56 -4.31
N PHE A 102 -10.47 -8.71 -4.64
CA PHE A 102 -10.77 -7.35 -5.03
C PHE A 102 -11.30 -7.33 -6.46
N GLY A 103 -12.23 -6.42 -6.71
CA GLY A 103 -12.80 -6.15 -8.03
C GLY A 103 -13.91 -5.12 -7.94
N ALA A 104 -14.12 -4.38 -9.03
CA ALA A 104 -15.30 -3.57 -9.30
C ALA A 104 -16.04 -4.15 -10.52
N VAL A 105 -17.29 -3.77 -10.73
CA VAL A 105 -18.05 -4.18 -11.91
C VAL A 105 -18.28 -2.98 -12.82
N ASN A 106 -18.12 -3.18 -14.13
CA ASN A 106 -18.56 -2.26 -15.18
C ASN A 106 -19.41 -3.03 -16.21
N ASN A 107 -19.84 -2.33 -17.27
CA ASN A 107 -20.70 -2.91 -18.32
C ASN A 107 -20.07 -4.11 -19.07
N ILE A 108 -18.77 -4.36 -18.92
CA ILE A 108 -18.00 -5.41 -19.61
C ILE A 108 -17.60 -6.54 -18.64
N GLY A 109 -17.88 -6.38 -17.34
CA GLY A 109 -17.62 -7.38 -16.30
C GLY A 109 -16.75 -6.86 -15.17
N LEU A 110 -15.96 -7.76 -14.57
CA LEU A 110 -15.09 -7.41 -13.44
C LEU A 110 -13.91 -6.54 -13.92
N THR A 111 -13.53 -5.53 -13.16
CA THR A 111 -12.42 -4.62 -13.46
C THR A 111 -11.69 -4.18 -12.19
N ASN A 112 -10.44 -3.75 -12.33
CA ASN A 112 -9.69 -3.09 -11.26
C ASN A 112 -9.78 -1.56 -11.34
N ASN A 113 -10.40 -1.03 -12.40
CA ASN A 113 -10.60 0.40 -12.54
C ASN A 113 -11.58 0.87 -11.46
N SER A 114 -11.22 1.97 -10.78
CA SER A 114 -12.01 2.53 -9.69
C SER A 114 -12.36 1.51 -8.58
N LEU A 115 -11.51 0.48 -8.41
CA LEU A 115 -11.67 -0.54 -7.37
C LEU A 115 -11.69 0.07 -5.97
N ALA A 116 -10.85 1.07 -5.72
CA ALA A 116 -10.76 1.73 -4.44
C ALA A 116 -10.55 3.22 -4.65
N GLY A 117 -10.88 4.02 -3.64
CA GLY A 117 -10.71 5.46 -3.70
C GLY A 117 -11.09 6.16 -2.40
N LEU A 118 -10.94 7.49 -2.42
CA LEU A 118 -11.50 8.38 -1.42
C LEU A 118 -12.66 9.14 -2.06
N ALA A 119 -13.84 9.02 -1.45
CA ALA A 119 -15.00 9.86 -1.71
C ALA A 119 -15.01 11.05 -0.74
N ASP A 120 -15.79 12.08 -1.10
CA ASP A 120 -16.04 13.27 -0.29
C ASP A 120 -14.77 14.04 0.09
N THR A 121 -13.78 14.05 -0.82
CA THR A 121 -12.56 14.82 -0.68
C THR A 121 -12.28 15.62 -1.95
N ALA A 122 -11.84 16.86 -1.80
CA ALA A 122 -11.34 17.67 -2.92
C ALA A 122 -9.98 17.19 -3.44
N THR A 123 -9.37 16.19 -2.78
CA THR A 123 -8.03 15.71 -3.12
C THR A 123 -8.10 14.52 -4.09
N PRO A 124 -7.59 14.65 -5.33
CA PRO A 124 -7.64 13.56 -6.28
C PRO A 124 -6.51 12.56 -5.99
N PHE A 125 -6.84 11.52 -5.21
CA PHE A 125 -6.03 10.30 -5.09
C PHE A 125 -6.57 9.25 -6.06
N TYR A 126 -5.72 8.82 -6.99
CA TYR A 126 -6.06 7.78 -7.94
C TYR A 126 -5.48 6.45 -7.50
N PHE A 127 -6.32 5.43 -7.40
CA PHE A 127 -5.88 4.07 -7.15
C PHE A 127 -5.04 3.53 -8.32
N SER A 128 -3.98 2.80 -8.00
CA SER A 128 -3.11 2.19 -8.99
C SER A 128 -2.94 0.69 -8.71
N PHE A 129 -3.68 -0.13 -9.44
CA PHE A 129 -3.55 -1.59 -9.42
C PHE A 129 -2.11 -2.04 -9.67
N SER A 130 -1.46 -1.46 -10.68
CA SER A 130 -0.12 -1.89 -11.14
C SER A 130 0.99 -1.67 -10.12
N THR A 131 0.76 -0.78 -9.14
CA THR A 131 1.73 -0.44 -8.08
C THR A 131 1.29 -0.90 -6.69
N SER A 132 0.17 -1.61 -6.60
CA SER A 132 -0.37 -2.22 -5.39
C SER A 132 0.06 -3.68 -5.26
N LYS A 133 -0.11 -4.25 -4.06
CA LYS A 133 0.20 -5.66 -3.78
C LYS A 133 -0.91 -6.31 -2.98
N SER A 134 -1.42 -7.41 -3.52
CA SER A 134 -2.21 -8.41 -2.81
C SER A 134 -2.00 -9.73 -3.57
N PRO A 135 -1.08 -10.59 -3.12
CA PRO A 135 -0.67 -11.79 -3.86
C PRO A 135 -1.81 -12.65 -4.40
N LYS A 136 -2.90 -12.78 -3.63
CA LYS A 136 -4.06 -13.60 -3.97
C LYS A 136 -5.31 -12.78 -4.28
N MET A 137 -5.42 -11.50 -3.93
CA MET A 137 -6.69 -10.77 -4.16
C MET A 137 -6.66 -9.72 -5.27
N LEU A 138 -5.48 -9.34 -5.76
CA LEU A 138 -5.33 -8.44 -6.91
C LEU A 138 -4.92 -9.26 -8.13
N SER A 139 -5.80 -9.37 -9.13
CA SER A 139 -5.53 -10.07 -10.39
C SER A 139 -5.64 -9.12 -11.58
N THR A 140 -4.86 -9.31 -12.64
CA THR A 140 -5.05 -8.57 -13.90
C THR A 140 -6.29 -9.12 -14.60
N ILE A 141 -7.38 -8.36 -14.62
CA ILE A 141 -8.56 -8.74 -15.39
C ILE A 141 -8.39 -8.20 -16.80
N VAL A 142 -8.05 -9.08 -17.75
CA VAL A 142 -8.08 -8.76 -19.18
C VAL A 142 -9.38 -9.34 -19.74
N GLY A 143 -10.12 -8.51 -20.49
CA GLY A 143 -11.51 -8.75 -20.89
C GLY A 143 -11.80 -10.10 -21.58
N LYS A 144 -13.09 -10.45 -21.59
CA LYS A 144 -13.73 -11.66 -22.16
C LYS A 144 -13.20 -13.03 -21.73
N ALA A 145 -12.07 -13.09 -21.02
CA ALA A 145 -11.57 -14.32 -20.43
C ALA A 145 -12.02 -14.44 -18.96
N ALA A 146 -13.34 -14.50 -18.74
CA ALA A 146 -13.88 -15.13 -17.52
C ALA A 146 -13.57 -16.65 -17.49
N ASN A 147 -13.01 -17.17 -18.60
CA ASN A 147 -12.77 -18.59 -18.85
C ASN A 147 -11.28 -18.95 -18.84
N THR A 148 -10.35 -18.01 -18.60
CA THR A 148 -8.95 -18.34 -18.33
C THR A 148 -8.64 -18.16 -16.86
N ASN A 149 -8.15 -19.25 -16.27
CA ASN A 149 -7.78 -19.45 -14.87
C ASN A 149 -6.74 -18.43 -14.35
N THR A 150 -7.13 -17.17 -14.17
CA THR A 150 -6.33 -16.24 -13.34
C THR A 150 -6.63 -16.53 -11.88
N SER A 151 -5.83 -17.43 -11.32
CA SER A 151 -5.86 -18.09 -10.00
C SER A 151 -5.69 -17.16 -8.77
N HIS A 152 -5.96 -15.86 -8.90
CA HIS A 152 -5.80 -14.91 -7.80
C HIS A 152 -7.14 -14.66 -7.12
N TYR A 153 -7.48 -15.56 -6.21
CA TYR A 153 -8.48 -15.32 -5.16
C TYR A 153 -7.98 -15.81 -3.80
N LEU A 154 -8.48 -15.19 -2.74
CA LEU A 154 -8.36 -15.69 -1.38
C LEU A 154 -9.38 -16.82 -1.19
N GLY A 155 -8.90 -18.06 -1.15
CA GLY A 155 -9.74 -19.24 -0.90
C GLY A 155 -10.33 -19.28 0.52
N ALA A 156 -11.27 -20.19 0.73
CA ALA A 156 -11.92 -20.45 2.01
C ALA A 156 -10.92 -20.62 3.18
N ASN A 157 -11.27 -20.11 4.35
CA ASN A 157 -10.45 -20.14 5.59
C ASN A 157 -9.03 -19.57 5.47
N HIS A 158 -8.80 -18.64 4.54
CA HIS A 158 -7.51 -17.97 4.39
C HIS A 158 -7.58 -16.49 4.74
N SER A 159 -6.41 -15.94 5.07
CA SER A 159 -6.21 -14.50 5.20
C SER A 159 -4.97 -14.06 4.42
N GLU A 160 -4.94 -12.78 4.05
CA GLU A 160 -3.83 -12.20 3.30
C GLU A 160 -3.61 -10.73 3.67
N ASN A 161 -2.35 -10.32 3.79
CA ASN A 161 -1.99 -8.91 3.88
C ASN A 161 -2.04 -8.25 2.50
N PHE A 162 -2.54 -7.02 2.47
CA PHE A 162 -2.57 -6.21 1.26
C PHE A 162 -1.96 -4.82 1.49
N GLU A 163 -1.48 -4.24 0.40
CA GLU A 163 -1.03 -2.86 0.29
C GLU A 163 -1.60 -2.22 -0.98
N LEU A 164 -2.56 -1.31 -0.80
CA LEU A 164 -3.19 -0.58 -1.89
C LEU A 164 -2.55 0.80 -2.02
N LEU A 165 -2.03 1.10 -3.20
CA LEU A 165 -1.28 2.31 -3.49
C LEU A 165 -2.14 3.25 -4.34
N PHE A 166 -2.14 4.50 -3.93
CA PHE A 166 -2.81 5.61 -4.57
C PHE A 166 -1.81 6.72 -4.79
N HIS A 167 -2.04 7.56 -5.80
CA HIS A 167 -1.15 8.68 -6.09
C HIS A 167 -1.90 9.93 -6.52
N SER A 168 -1.29 11.08 -6.24
CA SER A 168 -1.74 12.40 -6.69
C SER A 168 -0.61 13.15 -7.37
N LYS A 169 -0.93 13.88 -8.44
CA LYS A 169 0.01 14.83 -9.07
C LYS A 169 0.25 16.06 -8.17
N SER A 170 -0.69 16.36 -7.28
CA SER A 170 -0.62 17.48 -6.34
C SER A 170 0.11 17.09 -5.05
N SER A 171 0.72 18.07 -4.39
CA SER A 171 1.22 17.88 -3.02
C SER A 171 0.06 18.05 -2.05
N VAL A 172 -0.29 16.97 -1.37
CA VAL A 172 -1.42 16.94 -0.44
C VAL A 172 -0.92 17.11 0.98
N LYS A 173 -1.17 18.28 1.57
CA LYS A 173 -0.79 18.57 2.96
C LYS A 173 -1.87 18.18 3.97
N LYS A 174 -3.14 18.21 3.58
CA LYS A 174 -4.31 17.88 4.40
C LYS A 174 -5.36 17.16 3.55
N ILE A 175 -5.91 16.06 4.06
CA ILE A 175 -7.02 15.32 3.41
C ILE A 175 -8.36 15.65 4.11
N GLY A 176 -8.34 15.84 5.43
CA GLY A 176 -9.55 16.14 6.22
C GLY A 176 -10.38 14.88 6.52
N LYS A 177 -11.70 15.00 6.44
CA LYS A 177 -12.61 13.85 6.48
C LYS A 177 -12.77 13.31 5.06
N ALA A 178 -12.76 12.00 4.89
CA ALA A 178 -13.05 11.36 3.62
C ALA A 178 -13.65 9.98 3.85
N ASN A 179 -14.35 9.47 2.85
CA ASN A 179 -14.86 8.11 2.86
C ASN A 179 -13.97 7.21 1.98
N PHE A 180 -13.26 6.27 2.60
CA PHE A 180 -12.53 5.27 1.84
C PHE A 180 -13.49 4.19 1.38
N PHE A 181 -13.51 3.90 0.09
CA PHE A 181 -14.27 2.80 -0.48
C PHE A 181 -13.36 1.77 -1.13
N ILE A 182 -13.82 0.52 -1.14
CA ILE A 182 -13.17 -0.59 -1.83
C ILE A 182 -14.22 -1.59 -2.33
N GLY A 183 -14.09 -1.97 -3.60
CA GLY A 183 -14.88 -2.99 -4.26
C GLY A 183 -14.34 -4.39 -3.99
N THR A 184 -15.23 -5.34 -3.84
CA THR A 184 -14.90 -6.74 -3.67
C THR A 184 -15.86 -7.62 -4.45
N PHE A 185 -15.37 -8.79 -4.82
CA PHE A 185 -16.14 -9.85 -5.44
C PHE A 185 -15.92 -11.14 -4.67
N PHE A 186 -17.00 -11.85 -4.37
CA PHE A 186 -16.93 -13.16 -3.74
C PHE A 186 -17.88 -14.16 -4.38
N ASN A 187 -17.49 -15.42 -4.32
CA ASN A 187 -18.32 -16.54 -4.76
C ASN A 187 -18.43 -17.53 -3.60
N ASN A 188 -19.66 -17.86 -3.20
CA ASN A 188 -19.96 -18.80 -2.12
C ASN A 188 -20.02 -20.27 -2.56
N THR A 189 -19.81 -20.55 -3.85
CA THR A 189 -19.85 -21.90 -4.43
C THR A 189 -18.46 -22.36 -4.91
N PRO A 190 -18.09 -23.64 -4.74
CA PRO A 190 -16.79 -24.18 -5.17
C PRO A 190 -16.62 -24.28 -6.71
N SER A 191 -17.71 -24.31 -7.47
CA SER A 191 -17.67 -24.50 -8.92
C SER A 191 -17.46 -23.18 -9.68
N GLN A 192 -16.64 -23.22 -10.74
CA GLN A 192 -16.34 -22.12 -11.68
C GLN A 192 -17.56 -21.68 -12.54
N GLY A 193 -18.74 -21.52 -11.92
CA GLY A 193 -19.98 -21.11 -12.58
C GLY A 193 -21.04 -20.51 -11.64
N GLY A 194 -20.76 -20.37 -10.34
CA GLY A 194 -21.66 -19.67 -9.43
C GLY A 194 -21.78 -18.18 -9.74
N ILE A 195 -22.97 -17.62 -9.54
CA ILE A 195 -23.22 -16.17 -9.61
C ILE A 195 -22.44 -15.54 -8.44
N GLY A 196 -21.28 -14.96 -8.73
CA GLY A 196 -20.55 -14.22 -7.72
C GLY A 196 -21.20 -12.88 -7.42
N GLU A 197 -21.05 -12.42 -6.19
CA GLU A 197 -21.64 -11.18 -5.70
C GLU A 197 -20.59 -10.06 -5.64
N PHE A 198 -21.00 -8.87 -6.05
CA PHE A 198 -20.23 -7.65 -5.87
C PHE A 198 -20.70 -6.90 -4.62
N ARG A 199 -19.74 -6.50 -3.78
CA ARG A 199 -20.00 -5.57 -2.66
C ARG A 199 -18.95 -4.46 -2.68
N ARG A 200 -19.42 -3.23 -2.48
CA ARG A 200 -18.57 -2.08 -2.19
C ARG A 200 -18.66 -1.78 -0.70
N GLY A 201 -17.56 -1.97 0.02
CA GLY A 201 -17.43 -1.51 1.39
C GLY A 201 -16.97 -0.06 1.42
N GLN A 202 -17.49 0.71 2.36
CA GLN A 202 -17.12 2.12 2.56
C GLN A 202 -16.95 2.41 4.05
N ILE A 203 -15.98 3.28 4.37
CA ILE A 203 -15.71 3.65 5.74
C ILE A 203 -15.26 5.10 5.86
N ALA A 204 -15.84 5.80 6.84
CA ALA A 204 -15.44 7.14 7.19
C ALA A 204 -14.06 7.15 7.86
N ILE A 205 -13.18 8.00 7.35
CA ILE A 205 -11.82 8.23 7.84
C ILE A 205 -11.66 9.70 8.18
N ASN A 206 -11.09 9.97 9.34
CA ASN A 206 -10.73 11.31 9.76
C ASN A 206 -9.20 11.42 9.84
N PHE A 207 -8.61 12.16 8.90
CA PHE A 207 -7.17 12.34 8.79
C PHE A 207 -6.69 13.50 9.68
N LYS A 208 -6.89 13.39 11.01
CA LYS A 208 -6.34 14.31 12.01
C LYS A 208 -4.83 14.09 12.18
#